data_AF-A0A813IUG8-F1
#
_entry.id   AF-A0A813IUG8-F1
#
_cell.length_a   1.000
_cell.length_b   1.000
_cell.length_c   1.000
_cell.angle_alpha   90.00
_cell.angle_beta   90.00
_cell.angle_gamma   90.00
#
_symmetry.space_group_name_H-M   'P 1'
#
loop_
_entity.id
_entity.type
_entity.pdbx_description
1 polymer ?
#
loop_
_entity_poly.entity_id
_entity_poly.type
_entity_poly.pdbx_seq_one_letter_code
_entity_poly.pdbx_strand_id
1 'polypeptide(L)'
;AAPSGVEASAIRREEPRLLYEDSDLAVVLKPAGWSCHPRPQGVDPSWARLKPLARRQQVGQLLAQEDDAPLQAWLLLQFGADPTCDACRDQASDRGVVHRLDTDCSGPLLVSKTLQGYEHSRKQILLGLLKVG
;
A
#
# COMPACT_ATOMS: atom_id res chain seq x y z
N ALA A 1 -20.66 -41.67 -13.30
CA ALA A 1 -20.59 -40.52 -12.40
C ALA A 1 -19.68 -39.49 -13.06
N ALA A 2 -20.16 -38.27 -13.29
CA ALA A 2 -19.38 -37.20 -13.91
C ALA A 2 -18.33 -36.66 -12.92
N PRO A 3 -17.13 -36.25 -13.38
CA PRO A 3 -16.27 -35.38 -12.59
C PRO A 3 -16.84 -33.96 -12.70
N SER A 4 -17.48 -33.47 -11.63
CA SER A 4 -17.87 -32.07 -11.54
C SER A 4 -16.63 -31.23 -11.24
N GLY A 5 -15.98 -30.77 -12.31
CA GLY A 5 -15.04 -29.67 -12.25
C GLY A 5 -15.76 -28.39 -11.82
N VAL A 6 -15.29 -27.80 -10.74
CA VAL A 6 -15.35 -26.36 -10.53
C VAL A 6 -13.93 -26.00 -10.09
N GLU A 7 -13.06 -25.69 -11.05
CA GLU A 7 -11.86 -24.91 -10.73
C GLU A 7 -12.38 -23.60 -10.15
N ALA A 8 -12.20 -23.42 -8.85
CA ALA A 8 -12.37 -22.13 -8.23
C ALA A 8 -11.41 -21.19 -8.96
N SER A 9 -11.96 -20.31 -9.80
CA SER A 9 -11.21 -19.18 -10.34
C SER A 9 -10.69 -18.40 -9.14
N ALA A 10 -9.44 -18.64 -8.74
CA ALA A 10 -8.80 -17.94 -7.66
C ALA A 10 -8.94 -16.45 -7.98
N ILE A 11 -9.77 -15.74 -7.22
CA ILE A 11 -9.99 -14.31 -7.40
C ILE A 11 -8.63 -13.66 -7.20
N ARG A 12 -8.01 -13.21 -8.29
CA ARG A 12 -6.72 -12.55 -8.23
C ARG A 12 -6.92 -11.18 -7.60
N ARG A 13 -6.14 -10.88 -6.56
CA ARG A 13 -6.07 -9.55 -5.95
C ARG A 13 -5.77 -8.51 -7.03
N GLU A 14 -6.52 -7.42 -7.04
CA GLU A 14 -6.25 -6.29 -7.93
C GLU A 14 -5.08 -5.44 -7.41
N GLU A 15 -4.35 -4.80 -8.32
CA GLU A 15 -3.24 -3.91 -7.96
C GLU A 15 -3.77 -2.53 -7.51
N PRO A 16 -3.22 -1.92 -6.44
CA PRO A 16 -3.53 -0.56 -6.05
C PRO A 16 -3.21 0.42 -7.17
N ARG A 17 -3.99 1.50 -7.24
CA ARG A 17 -3.86 2.49 -8.32
C ARG A 17 -3.66 3.88 -7.77
N LEU A 18 -2.72 4.62 -8.35
CA LEU A 18 -2.54 6.03 -8.05
C LEU A 18 -3.67 6.86 -8.67
N LEU A 19 -4.38 7.64 -7.84
CA LEU A 19 -5.44 8.55 -8.27
C LEU A 19 -4.96 10.00 -8.35
N TYR A 20 -4.10 10.40 -7.41
CA TYR A 20 -3.54 11.74 -7.32
C TYR A 20 -2.16 11.67 -6.68
N GLU A 21 -1.28 12.59 -7.05
CA GLU A 21 0.07 12.73 -6.48
C GLU A 21 0.53 14.18 -6.55
N ASP A 22 1.15 14.65 -5.47
CA ASP A 22 1.95 15.87 -5.44
C ASP A 22 3.32 15.60 -4.78
N SER A 23 3.99 16.67 -4.34
CA SER A 23 5.31 16.58 -3.70
C SER A 23 5.30 15.78 -2.41
N ASP A 24 4.22 15.87 -1.63
CA ASP A 24 4.18 15.40 -0.24
C ASP A 24 3.17 14.27 -0.02
N LEU A 25 2.13 14.22 -0.84
CA LEU A 25 0.96 13.36 -0.67
C LEU A 25 0.63 12.61 -1.95
N ALA A 26 -0.06 11.49 -1.78
CA ALA A 26 -0.68 10.73 -2.85
C ALA A 26 -2.05 10.21 -2.38
N VAL A 27 -2.96 10.04 -3.32
CA VAL A 27 -4.21 9.29 -3.09
C VAL A 27 -4.12 7.99 -3.86
N VAL A 28 -4.18 6.87 -3.14
CA VAL A 28 -4.09 5.52 -3.68
C VAL A 28 -5.45 4.86 -3.56
N LEU A 29 -6.02 4.38 -4.66
CA LEU A 29 -7.16 3.48 -4.63
C LEU A 29 -6.67 2.10 -4.15
N LYS A 30 -7.05 1.75 -2.91
CA LYS A 30 -6.79 0.44 -2.33
C LYS A 30 -7.94 -0.52 -2.70
N PRO A 31 -7.69 -1.61 -3.43
CA PRO A 31 -8.70 -2.66 -3.63
C PRO A 31 -8.77 -3.59 -2.41
N ALA A 32 -9.77 -4.46 -2.39
CA ALA A 32 -9.91 -5.49 -1.36
C ALA A 32 -8.71 -6.47 -1.39
N GLY A 33 -8.42 -7.09 -0.24
CA GLY A 33 -7.32 -8.04 -0.08
C GLY A 33 -5.97 -7.39 0.26
N TRP A 34 -5.92 -6.08 0.46
CA TRP A 34 -4.73 -5.35 0.90
C TRP A 34 -4.87 -4.91 2.35
N SER A 35 -3.93 -5.30 3.22
CA SER A 35 -3.94 -4.91 4.62
C SER A 35 -3.20 -3.59 4.84
N CYS A 36 -3.81 -2.66 5.57
CA CYS A 36 -3.15 -1.45 6.07
C CYS A 36 -2.45 -1.68 7.42
N HIS A 37 -2.51 -2.88 8.01
CA HIS A 37 -1.87 -3.15 9.29
C HIS A 37 -0.34 -3.30 9.15
N PRO A 38 0.44 -2.75 10.09
CA PRO A 38 1.88 -2.97 10.14
C PRO A 38 2.16 -4.46 10.34
N ARG A 39 3.03 -5.04 9.50
CA ARG A 39 3.39 -6.46 9.60
C ARG A 39 4.51 -6.66 10.63
N PRO A 40 4.41 -7.66 11.52
CA PRO A 40 5.46 -7.96 12.50
C PRO A 40 6.82 -8.27 11.89
N GLN A 41 6.84 -8.96 10.74
CA GLN A 41 8.07 -9.30 10.02
C GLN A 41 8.64 -8.15 9.17
N GLY A 42 8.01 -6.96 9.21
CA GLY A 42 8.42 -5.80 8.42
C GLY A 42 8.26 -6.01 6.91
N VAL A 43 8.31 -4.93 6.15
CA VAL A 43 8.54 -4.98 4.70
C VAL A 43 10.04 -4.83 4.49
N ASP A 44 10.64 -5.62 3.61
CA ASP A 44 12.07 -5.54 3.31
C ASP A 44 12.44 -4.16 2.73
N PRO A 45 13.22 -3.33 3.46
CA PRO A 45 13.56 -1.98 3.02
C PRO A 45 14.48 -1.96 1.78
N SER A 46 15.13 -3.07 1.44
CA SER A 46 15.98 -3.17 0.25
C SER A 46 15.18 -2.99 -1.05
N TRP A 47 13.86 -3.21 -1.01
CA TRP A 47 12.98 -3.09 -2.17
C TRP A 47 12.94 -1.68 -2.79
N ALA A 48 13.25 -0.65 -2.00
CA ALA A 48 13.43 0.73 -2.48
C ALA A 48 14.51 0.85 -3.57
N ARG A 49 15.49 -0.06 -3.58
CA ARG A 49 16.65 -0.03 -4.50
C ARG A 49 16.50 -1.01 -5.66
N LEU A 50 15.38 -1.73 -5.76
CA LEU A 50 15.16 -2.66 -6.86
C LEU A 50 15.08 -1.94 -8.20
N LYS A 51 15.66 -2.57 -9.23
CA LYS A 51 15.50 -2.14 -10.62
C LYS A 51 14.04 -2.32 -11.07
N PRO A 52 13.57 -1.58 -12.10
CA PRO A 52 12.16 -1.61 -12.51
C PRO A 52 11.59 -3.01 -12.77
N LEU A 53 12.36 -3.91 -13.39
CA LEU A 53 11.91 -5.28 -13.65
C LEU A 53 11.72 -6.09 -12.36
N ALA A 54 12.69 -6.04 -11.44
CA ALA A 54 12.63 -6.75 -10.17
C ALA A 54 11.50 -6.20 -9.27
N ARG A 55 11.27 -4.88 -9.33
CA ARG A 55 10.11 -4.25 -8.68
C ARG A 55 8.79 -4.81 -9.22
N ARG A 56 8.64 -4.90 -10.55
CA ARG A 56 7.43 -5.46 -11.16
C ARG A 56 7.23 -6.94 -10.79
N GLN A 57 8.32 -7.72 -10.73
CA GLN A 57 8.27 -9.10 -10.25
C GLN A 57 7.80 -9.17 -8.79
N GLN A 58 8.30 -8.28 -7.93
CA GLN A 58 7.88 -8.23 -6.52
C GLN A 58 6.39 -7.85 -6.37
N VAL A 59 5.90 -6.89 -7.17
CA VAL A 59 4.47 -6.59 -7.23
C VAL A 59 3.67 -7.82 -7.68
N GLY A 60 4.15 -8.53 -8.71
CA GLY A 60 3.53 -9.78 -9.17
C GLY A 60 3.42 -10.84 -8.07
N GLN A 61 4.44 -10.95 -7.20
CA GLN A 61 4.39 -11.84 -6.04
C GLN A 61 3.33 -11.41 -5.03
N LEU A 62 3.23 -10.11 -4.71
CA LEU A 62 2.18 -9.58 -3.83
C LEU A 62 0.77 -9.85 -4.36
N LEU A 63 0.57 -9.74 -5.68
CA LEU A 63 -0.72 -10.03 -6.32
C LEU A 63 -1.10 -11.51 -6.29
N ALA A 64 -0.10 -12.40 -6.23
CA ALA A 64 -0.28 -13.85 -6.21
C ALA A 64 -0.34 -14.46 -4.79
N GLN A 65 -0.10 -13.66 -3.74
CA GLN A 65 -0.20 -14.13 -2.34
C GLN A 65 -1.64 -14.53 -2.00
N GLU A 66 -1.81 -15.70 -1.37
CA GLU A 66 -3.09 -16.18 -0.85
C GLU A 66 -3.56 -15.37 0.36
N ASP A 67 -2.64 -15.05 1.27
CA ASP A 67 -2.89 -14.16 2.42
C ASP A 67 -2.96 -12.69 1.99
N ASP A 68 -3.52 -11.85 2.86
CA ASP A 68 -3.52 -10.39 2.71
C ASP A 68 -2.14 -9.82 2.40
N ALA A 69 -2.03 -9.06 1.31
CA ALA A 69 -0.80 -8.37 0.95
C ALA A 69 -0.68 -7.07 1.76
N PRO A 70 0.49 -6.76 2.36
CA PRO A 70 0.67 -5.50 3.08
C PRO A 70 0.73 -4.33 2.09
N LEU A 71 -0.15 -3.34 2.25
CA LEU A 71 -0.17 -2.16 1.38
C LEU A 71 1.15 -1.38 1.46
N GLN A 72 1.78 -1.35 2.64
CA GLN A 72 3.08 -0.72 2.87
C GLN A 72 4.18 -1.28 1.96
N ALA A 73 4.08 -2.56 1.56
CA ALA A 73 5.02 -3.15 0.60
C ALA A 73 4.86 -2.55 -0.79
N TRP A 74 3.62 -2.41 -1.24
CA TRP A 74 3.33 -1.79 -2.52
C TRP A 74 3.75 -0.31 -2.52
N LEU A 75 3.52 0.42 -1.43
CA LEU A 75 3.98 1.82 -1.29
C LEU A 75 5.51 1.95 -1.38
N LEU A 76 6.26 1.06 -0.74
CA LEU A 76 7.72 1.04 -0.83
C LEU A 76 8.18 0.76 -2.26
N LEU A 77 7.54 -0.18 -2.95
CA LEU A 77 7.85 -0.50 -4.34
C LEU A 77 7.50 0.67 -5.27
N GLN A 78 6.36 1.32 -5.05
CA GLN A 78 5.86 2.41 -5.88
C GLN A 78 6.68 3.70 -5.74
N PHE A 79 6.95 4.13 -4.50
CA PHE A 79 7.54 5.44 -4.22
C PHE A 79 8.96 5.38 -3.65
N GLY A 80 9.36 4.26 -3.03
CA GLY A 80 10.57 4.19 -2.22
C GLY A 80 11.89 4.46 -2.97
N ALA A 81 11.89 4.33 -4.29
CA ALA A 81 13.06 4.64 -5.13
C ALA A 81 13.30 6.14 -5.31
N ASP A 82 12.28 6.98 -5.17
CA ASP A 82 12.45 8.43 -5.19
C ASP A 82 13.02 8.88 -3.84
N PRO A 83 14.22 9.48 -3.79
CA PRO A 83 14.82 9.91 -2.53
C PRO A 83 13.99 10.96 -1.78
N THR A 84 13.07 11.67 -2.43
CA THR A 84 12.16 12.60 -1.75
C THR A 84 11.08 11.88 -0.93
N CYS A 85 10.74 10.64 -1.29
CA CYS A 85 9.68 9.86 -0.63
C CYS A 85 10.17 9.15 0.64
N ASP A 86 10.67 9.91 1.62
CA ASP A 86 11.28 9.38 2.85
C ASP A 86 10.28 8.70 3.79
N ALA A 87 9.04 9.17 3.91
CA ALA A 87 8.01 8.48 4.67
C ALA A 87 7.74 7.09 4.12
N CYS A 88 7.68 6.91 2.79
CA CYS A 88 7.45 5.57 2.19
C CYS A 88 8.57 4.55 2.48
N ARG A 89 9.76 5.00 2.87
CA ARG A 89 10.86 4.12 3.30
C ARG A 89 10.91 3.93 4.81
N ASP A 90 10.35 4.86 5.56
CA ASP A 90 10.40 4.87 7.01
C ASP A 90 9.33 3.94 7.61
N GLN A 91 9.77 3.01 8.46
CA GLN A 91 8.87 2.07 9.13
C GLN A 91 8.12 2.74 10.29
N ALA A 92 8.69 3.76 10.93
CA ALA A 92 8.07 4.43 12.08
C ALA A 92 6.83 5.25 11.69
N SER A 93 6.78 5.72 10.44
CA SER A 93 5.62 6.39 9.83
C SER A 93 4.68 5.43 9.08
N ASP A 94 4.72 4.13 9.36
CA ASP A 94 3.91 3.11 8.67
C ASP A 94 4.04 3.18 7.14
N ARG A 95 5.20 3.62 6.64
CA ARG A 95 5.45 3.89 5.21
C ARG A 95 4.52 4.92 4.59
N GLY A 96 4.13 5.92 5.36
CA GLY A 96 3.27 7.02 4.91
C GLY A 96 1.77 6.77 5.05
N VAL A 97 1.35 5.62 5.60
CA VAL A 97 -0.06 5.32 5.84
C VAL A 97 -0.55 6.13 7.05
N VAL A 98 -1.45 7.09 6.82
CA VAL A 98 -1.96 8.00 7.87
C VAL A 98 -3.33 7.63 8.39
N HIS A 99 -4.08 6.85 7.62
CA HIS A 99 -5.37 6.25 8.00
C HIS A 99 -5.52 4.88 7.34
N ARG A 100 -6.55 4.12 7.70
CA ARG A 100 -6.67 2.71 7.33
C ARG A 100 -8.07 2.39 6.83
N LEU A 101 -8.12 1.39 5.95
CA LEU A 101 -9.34 0.72 5.52
C LEU A 101 -9.18 -0.76 5.87
N ASP A 102 -10.26 -1.42 6.28
CA ASP A 102 -10.28 -2.87 6.52
C ASP A 102 -9.84 -3.63 5.27
N THR A 103 -9.27 -4.82 5.44
CA THR A 103 -8.68 -5.60 4.33
C THR A 103 -9.68 -5.80 3.19
N ASP A 104 -10.91 -6.19 3.51
CA ASP A 104 -12.00 -6.49 2.57
C ASP A 104 -12.67 -5.23 2.00
N CYS A 105 -12.42 -4.06 2.59
CA CYS A 105 -12.85 -2.78 2.05
C CYS A 105 -11.95 -2.32 0.90
N SER A 106 -12.59 -1.70 -0.09
CA SER A 106 -11.92 -0.95 -1.15
C SER A 106 -12.23 0.55 -1.03
N GLY A 107 -11.31 1.40 -1.46
CA GLY A 107 -11.52 2.85 -1.41
C GLY A 107 -10.25 3.68 -1.54
N PRO A 108 -10.40 5.01 -1.64
CA PRO A 108 -9.27 5.92 -1.67
C PRO A 108 -8.60 6.00 -0.30
N LEU A 109 -7.28 5.87 -0.30
CA LEU A 109 -6.42 6.03 0.87
C LEU A 109 -5.50 7.23 0.66
N LEU A 110 -5.45 8.13 1.64
CA LEU A 110 -4.46 9.20 1.66
C LEU A 110 -3.14 8.62 2.15
N VAL A 111 -2.08 8.83 1.39
CA VAL A 111 -0.73 8.37 1.70
C VAL A 111 0.20 9.57 1.69
N SER A 112 1.06 9.67 2.70
CA SER A 112 2.11 10.68 2.75
C SER A 112 3.42 10.13 2.19
N LYS A 113 3.92 10.76 1.14
CA LYS A 113 5.19 10.40 0.52
C LYS A 113 6.38 10.89 1.33
N THR A 114 6.24 12.07 1.93
CA THR A 114 7.27 12.72 2.75
C THR A 114 6.92 12.68 4.23
N LEU A 115 7.93 12.73 5.11
CA LEU A 115 7.73 12.84 6.56
C LEU A 115 7.02 14.14 6.94
N GLN A 116 7.25 15.22 6.18
CA GLN A 116 6.51 16.47 6.33
C GLN A 116 5.02 16.28 6.03
N GLY A 117 4.69 15.63 4.91
CA GLY A 117 3.31 15.29 4.55
C GLY A 117 2.64 14.39 5.58
N TYR A 118 3.40 13.45 6.16
CA TYR A 118 2.92 12.51 7.18
C TYR A 118 2.52 13.25 8.46
N GLU A 119 3.41 14.09 8.98
CA GLU A 119 3.13 14.90 10.17
C GLU A 119 1.98 15.89 9.94
N HIS A 120 1.91 16.49 8.74
CA HIS A 120 0.80 17.37 8.39
C HIS A 120 -0.54 16.62 8.37
N SER A 121 -0.62 15.50 7.65
CA SER A 121 -1.84 14.70 7.50
C SER A 121 -2.32 14.12 8.82
N ARG A 122 -1.41 13.64 9.68
CA ARG A 122 -1.75 13.17 11.03
C ARG A 122 -2.36 14.27 11.87
N LYS A 123 -1.83 15.48 11.82
CA LYS A 123 -2.43 16.63 12.53
C LYS A 123 -3.84 16.92 12.03
N GLN A 124 -4.09 16.87 10.72
CA GLN A 124 -5.43 17.09 10.17
C GLN A 124 -6.44 16.04 10.64
N ILE A 125 -6.02 14.76 10.74
CA ILE A 125 -6.86 13.67 11.26
C ILE A 125 -7.14 13.89 12.75
N LEU A 126 -6.12 14.17 13.56
CA LEU A 126 -6.26 14.38 15.00
C LEU A 126 -7.12 15.59 15.34
N LEU A 127 -7.07 16.65 14.52
CA LEU A 127 -7.91 17.84 14.65
C LEU A 127 -9.34 17.63 14.10
N GLY A 128 -9.64 16.48 13.49
CA GLY A 128 -10.94 16.20 12.88
C GLY A 128 -11.24 17.00 11.60
N LEU A 129 -10.23 17.66 11.03
CA LEU A 129 -10.34 18.42 9.77
C LEU A 129 -10.35 17.47 8.57
N LEU A 130 -9.61 16.35 8.67
CA LEU A 130 -9.76 15.22 7.78
C LEU A 130 -10.66 14.18 8.46
N LYS A 131 -11.88 13.99 7.93
CA LYS A 131 -12.76 12.91 8.37
C LYS A 131 -12.39 11.62 7.66
N VAL A 132 -11.94 10.63 8.42
CA VAL A 132 -11.71 9.27 7.96
C VAL A 132 -12.98 8.48 8.21
N GLY A 133 -13.52 7.89 7.14
CA GLY A 133 -14.77 7.12 7.13
C GLY A 133 -14.56 5.66 7.45
#